data_AF-A0A956XTR9-F1
#
_entry.id   AF-A0A956XTR9-F1
#
_cell.length_a   1.000
_cell.length_b   1.000
_cell.length_c   1.000
_cell.angle_alpha   90.00
_cell.angle_beta   90.00
_cell.angle_gamma   90.00
#
_symmetry.space_group_name_H-M   'P 1'
#
loop_
_entity.id
_entity.type
_entity.pdbx_description
1 polymer ?
#
loop_
_entity_poly.entity_id
_entity_poly.type
_entity_poly.pdbx_seq_one_letter_code
_entity_poly.pdbx_strand_id
1 'polypeptide(L)'
;MARFTRLQVYNQVLNDKVVPLFYHKDIDIALKVTGALYRGGSRLLEFTNRGDFAINVFSQLVQKAADEFPEMIIGAGTVSDAPTAALYLANGANFIVSPTFNPEV
;
A
#
# COMPACT_ATOMS: atom_id res chain seq x y z
N MET A 1 6.37 -10.83 -4.45
CA MET A 1 5.28 -11.54 -3.75
C MET A 1 4.94 -10.76 -2.48
N ALA A 2 3.66 -10.67 -2.12
CA ALA A 2 3.21 -10.00 -0.91
C ALA A 2 3.87 -10.61 0.34
N ARG A 3 4.42 -9.75 1.22
CA ARG A 3 5.13 -10.17 2.45
C ARG A 3 4.21 -10.71 3.54
N PHE A 4 2.93 -10.35 3.50
CA PHE A 4 1.91 -10.68 4.50
C PHE A 4 0.76 -11.42 3.84
N THR A 5 0.22 -12.42 4.55
CA THR A 5 -0.95 -13.19 4.11
C THR A 5 -2.23 -12.37 4.24
N ARG A 6 -3.26 -12.74 3.47
CA ARG A 6 -4.59 -12.09 3.52
C ARG A 6 -5.16 -12.01 4.95
N LEU A 7 -4.98 -13.06 5.75
CA LEU A 7 -5.48 -13.11 7.13
C LEU A 7 -4.71 -12.17 8.06
N GLN A 8 -3.39 -12.06 7.89
CA GLN A 8 -2.59 -11.09 8.66
C GLN A 8 -3.01 -9.66 8.35
N VAL A 9 -3.19 -9.32 7.06
CA VAL A 9 -3.68 -8.00 6.65
C VAL A 9 -5.05 -7.72 7.25
N TYR A 10 -6.00 -8.66 7.12
CA TYR A 10 -7.34 -8.51 7.67
C TYR A 10 -7.35 -8.28 9.18
N ASN A 11 -6.58 -9.08 9.93
CA ASN A 11 -6.48 -8.91 11.38
C ASN A 11 -5.82 -7.57 11.75
N GLN A 12 -4.82 -7.12 10.99
CA GLN A 12 -4.21 -5.82 11.23
C GLN A 12 -5.21 -4.68 11.03
N VAL A 13 -6.07 -4.76 10.00
CA VAL A 13 -7.13 -3.77 9.77
C VAL A 13 -8.08 -3.69 10.96
N LEU A 14 -8.46 -4.85 11.53
CA LEU A 14 -9.31 -4.88 12.74
C LEU A 14 -8.59 -4.31 13.98
N ASN A 15 -7.28 -4.53 14.09
CA ASN A 15 -6.48 -4.06 15.22
C ASN A 15 -6.23 -2.54 15.18
N ASP A 16 -5.78 -2.02 14.03
CA ASP A 16 -5.48 -0.59 13.84
C ASP A 16 -6.77 0.26 13.80
N LYS A 17 -7.89 -0.32 13.36
CA LYS A 17 -9.22 0.31 13.20
C LYS A 17 -9.27 1.48 12.22
N VAL A 18 -8.14 1.88 11.66
CA VAL A 18 -7.97 2.95 10.68
C VAL A 18 -6.96 2.48 9.64
N VAL A 19 -7.25 2.80 8.37
CA VAL A 19 -6.30 2.64 7.26
C VAL A 19 -5.93 4.03 6.76
N PRO A 20 -4.73 4.54 7.06
CA PRO A 20 -4.25 5.78 6.48
C PRO A 20 -4.14 5.66 4.96
N LEU A 21 -4.73 6.61 4.24
CA LEU A 21 -4.68 6.70 2.79
C LEU A 21 -3.85 7.92 2.39
N PHE A 22 -2.89 7.74 1.48
CA PHE A 22 -2.01 8.82 1.04
C PHE A 22 -1.44 8.61 -0.37
N TYR A 23 -1.04 9.71 -1.01
CA TYR A 23 -0.21 9.71 -2.21
C TYR A 23 0.72 10.92 -2.24
N HIS A 24 1.94 10.72 -2.71
CA HIS A 24 2.84 11.79 -3.15
C HIS A 24 3.71 11.32 -4.30
N LYS A 25 4.04 12.22 -5.24
CA LYS A 25 4.90 11.91 -6.41
C LYS A 25 6.39 11.78 -6.09
N ASP A 26 6.80 12.28 -4.93
CA ASP A 26 8.18 12.27 -4.44
C ASP A 26 8.35 11.12 -3.44
N ILE A 27 9.29 10.21 -3.75
CA ILE A 27 9.57 9.02 -2.94
C ILE A 27 10.09 9.36 -1.54
N ASP A 28 10.88 10.43 -1.39
CA ASP A 28 11.43 10.79 -0.08
C ASP A 28 10.34 11.33 0.84
N ILE A 29 9.36 12.05 0.28
CA ILE A 29 8.18 12.49 1.02
C ILE A 29 7.28 11.29 1.35
N ALA A 30 7.05 10.38 0.39
CA ALA A 30 6.26 9.18 0.64
C ALA A 30 6.86 8.33 1.78
N LEU A 31 8.18 8.14 1.80
CA LEU A 31 8.87 7.44 2.88
C LEU A 31 8.78 8.15 4.22
N LYS A 32 8.95 9.48 4.26
CA LYS A 32 8.83 10.26 5.50
C LYS A 32 7.43 10.12 6.10
N VAL A 33 6.39 10.14 5.27
CA VAL A 33 5.00 9.94 5.69
C VAL A 33 4.80 8.51 6.21
N THR A 34 5.24 7.49 5.47
CA THR A 34 5.19 6.09 5.91
C THR A 34 5.88 5.89 7.25
N GLY A 35 7.08 6.44 7.43
CA GLY A 35 7.81 6.36 8.69
C GLY A 35 7.13 7.11 9.83
N ALA A 36 6.45 8.24 9.54
CA ALA A 36 5.66 8.95 10.54
C ALA A 36 4.46 8.13 11.01
N LEU A 37 3.73 7.48 10.08
CA LEU A 37 2.64 6.56 10.40
C LEU A 37 3.13 5.37 11.23
N TYR A 38 4.25 4.77 10.82
CA TYR A 38 4.86 3.63 11.50
C TYR A 38 5.25 3.97 12.94
N ARG A 39 5.93 5.11 13.16
CA ARG A 39 6.28 5.60 14.51
C ARG A 39 5.06 6.01 15.32
N GLY A 40 4.00 6.46 14.65
CA GLY A 40 2.70 6.75 15.26
C GLY A 40 1.90 5.50 15.66
N GLY A 41 2.41 4.30 15.38
CA GLY A 41 1.83 3.03 15.76
C GLY A 41 0.97 2.37 14.69
N SER A 42 0.75 3.00 13.54
CA SER A 42 0.05 2.33 12.44
C SER A 42 0.95 1.30 11.77
N ARG A 43 0.35 0.22 11.28
CA ARG A 43 1.01 -0.82 10.49
C ARG A 43 0.37 -0.97 9.12
N LEU A 44 -0.52 -0.05 8.74
CA LEU A 44 -1.24 -0.07 7.47
C LEU A 44 -1.01 1.24 6.73
N LEU A 45 -0.88 1.14 5.41
CA LEU A 45 -0.92 2.27 4.49
C LEU A 45 -1.59 1.85 3.19
N GLU A 46 -2.60 2.60 2.78
CA GLU A 46 -3.12 2.56 1.42
C GLU A 46 -2.43 3.65 0.59
N PHE A 47 -1.58 3.24 -0.35
CA PHE A 47 -1.02 4.14 -1.33
C PHE A 47 -2.00 4.32 -2.49
N THR A 48 -2.44 5.54 -2.74
CA THR A 48 -3.40 5.81 -3.82
C THR A 48 -2.70 5.80 -5.18
N ASN A 49 -3.17 4.98 -6.11
CA ASN A 49 -2.77 5.01 -7.52
C ASN A 49 -3.29 6.30 -8.18
N ARG A 50 -2.52 7.37 -8.04
CA ARG A 50 -2.86 8.71 -8.53
C ARG A 50 -1.65 9.36 -9.16
N GLY A 51 -1.85 10.09 -10.25
CA GLY A 51 -0.79 10.84 -10.92
C GLY A 51 0.16 9.97 -11.74
N ASP A 52 0.99 10.64 -12.53
CA ASP A 52 1.90 9.97 -13.46
C ASP A 52 2.96 9.16 -12.71
N PHE A 53 3.28 7.98 -13.25
CA PHE A 53 4.32 7.08 -12.71
C PHE A 53 4.12 6.69 -11.23
N ALA A 54 2.88 6.69 -10.73
CA ALA A 54 2.55 6.29 -9.36
C ALA A 54 3.13 4.92 -8.99
N ILE A 55 3.12 3.97 -9.93
CA ILE A 55 3.69 2.63 -9.75
C ILE A 55 5.20 2.65 -9.48
N ASN A 56 5.95 3.58 -10.08
CA ASN A 56 7.39 3.72 -9.86
C ASN A 56 7.69 4.21 -8.44
N VAL A 57 6.87 5.14 -7.93
CA VAL A 57 6.97 5.62 -6.55
C VAL A 57 6.56 4.50 -5.58
N PHE A 58 5.46 3.82 -5.86
CA PHE A 58 4.98 2.69 -5.07
C PHE A 58 6.02 1.58 -4.95
N SER A 59 6.60 1.14 -6.06
CA SER A 59 7.58 0.04 -6.09
C SER A 59 8.82 0.37 -5.25
N GLN A 60 9.34 1.61 -5.37
CA GLN A 60 10.44 2.08 -4.52
C GLN A 60 10.03 2.18 -3.05
N LEU A 61 8.82 2.65 -2.77
CA LEU A 61 8.31 2.77 -1.41
C LEU A 61 8.24 1.41 -0.72
N VAL A 62 7.66 0.42 -1.39
CA VAL A 62 7.53 -0.95 -0.86
C VAL A 62 8.90 -1.57 -0.60
N GLN A 63 9.86 -1.40 -1.52
CA GLN A 63 11.22 -1.92 -1.36
C GLN A 63 11.92 -1.29 -0.14
N LYS A 64 11.95 0.03 -0.06
CA LYS A 64 12.63 0.74 1.05
C LYS A 64 11.92 0.52 2.39
N ALA A 65 10.58 0.52 2.40
CA ALA A 65 9.80 0.27 3.60
C ALA A 65 9.98 -1.17 4.12
N ALA A 66 10.30 -2.14 3.27
CA ALA A 66 10.54 -3.51 3.73
C ALA A 66 11.75 -3.61 4.67
N ASP A 67 12.76 -2.78 4.44
CA ASP A 67 13.97 -2.72 5.26
C ASP A 67 13.80 -1.78 6.47
N GLU A 68 13.23 -0.59 6.24
CA GLU A 68 13.12 0.45 7.28
C GLU A 68 11.94 0.23 8.24
N PHE A 69 10.84 -0.35 7.75
CA PHE A 69 9.57 -0.51 8.46
C PHE A 69 9.03 -1.93 8.26
N PRO A 70 9.70 -2.95 8.82
CA PRO A 70 9.49 -4.35 8.44
C PRO A 70 8.06 -4.86 8.71
N GLU A 71 7.32 -4.26 9.65
CA GLU A 71 5.93 -4.62 9.95
C GLU A 71 4.90 -3.79 9.14
N MET A 72 5.34 -2.88 8.29
CA MET A 72 4.45 -2.01 7.52
C MET A 72 3.79 -2.80 6.37
N ILE A 73 2.46 -2.86 6.41
CA ILE A 73 1.62 -3.45 5.38
C ILE A 73 1.18 -2.34 4.42
N ILE A 74 1.59 -2.44 3.16
CA ILE A 74 1.28 -1.43 2.15
C ILE A 74 0.36 -2.04 1.09
N GLY A 75 -0.81 -1.43 0.90
CA GLY A 75 -1.75 -1.74 -0.17
C GLY A 75 -1.82 -0.64 -1.21
N ALA A 76 -2.52 -0.92 -2.31
CA ALA A 76 -2.75 0.04 -3.38
C ALA A 76 -4.25 0.32 -3.54
N GLY A 77 -4.61 1.59 -3.58
CA GLY A 77 -5.99 2.05 -3.71
C GLY A 77 -6.27 2.79 -5.00
N THR A 78 -7.55 3.03 -5.31
CA THR A 78 -7.99 3.59 -6.61
C THR A 78 -7.55 2.71 -7.79
N VAL A 79 -7.73 1.40 -7.64
CA VAL A 79 -7.47 0.40 -8.67
C VAL A 79 -8.80 -0.06 -9.23
N SER A 80 -9.07 0.19 -10.51
CA SER A 80 -10.39 -0.03 -11.13
C SER A 80 -10.45 -1.22 -12.10
N ASP A 81 -9.30 -1.79 -12.45
CA ASP A 81 -9.19 -2.86 -13.44
C ASP A 81 -8.15 -3.92 -13.02
N ALA A 82 -8.33 -5.14 -13.54
CA ALA A 82 -7.49 -6.29 -13.22
C ALA A 82 -6.01 -6.12 -13.62
N PRO A 83 -5.67 -5.54 -14.79
CA PRO A 83 -4.27 -5.29 -15.15
C PRO A 83 -3.54 -4.39 -14.15
N THR A 84 -4.18 -3.32 -13.69
CA THR A 84 -3.62 -2.42 -12.68
C THR A 84 -3.47 -3.11 -11.34
N ALA A 85 -4.46 -3.92 -10.92
CA ALA A 85 -4.36 -4.74 -9.70
C ALA A 85 -3.16 -5.70 -9.78
N ALA A 86 -3.03 -6.42 -10.88
CA ALA A 86 -1.92 -7.34 -11.12
C ALA A 86 -0.56 -6.61 -11.08
N LEU A 87 -0.48 -5.41 -11.67
CA LEU A 87 0.72 -4.59 -11.66
C LEU A 87 1.18 -4.21 -10.23
N TYR A 88 0.25 -3.75 -9.38
CA TYR A 88 0.57 -3.40 -7.99
C TYR A 88 0.89 -4.62 -7.13
N LEU A 89 0.16 -5.73 -7.32
CA LEU A 89 0.47 -7.01 -6.64
C LEU A 89 1.85 -7.55 -7.02
N ALA A 90 2.22 -7.47 -8.29
CA ALA A 90 3.56 -7.84 -8.75
C ALA A 90 4.67 -6.97 -8.14
N ASN A 91 4.35 -5.69 -7.84
CA ASN A 91 5.24 -4.75 -7.17
C ASN A 91 5.13 -4.77 -5.63
N GLY A 92 4.47 -5.79 -5.07
CA GLY A 92 4.52 -6.09 -3.64
C GLY A 92 3.38 -5.52 -2.80
N ALA A 93 2.31 -5.01 -3.41
CA ALA A 93 1.10 -4.66 -2.67
C ALA A 93 0.56 -5.86 -1.88
N ASN A 94 0.17 -5.63 -0.63
CA ASN A 94 -0.41 -6.63 0.25
C ASN A 94 -1.93 -6.75 0.12
N PHE A 95 -2.58 -5.69 -0.34
CA PHE A 95 -4.01 -5.65 -0.62
C PHE A 95 -4.32 -4.60 -1.70
N ILE A 96 -5.49 -4.75 -2.32
CA ILE A 96 -6.01 -3.84 -3.33
C ILE A 96 -7.33 -3.23 -2.83
N VAL A 97 -7.51 -1.93 -3.03
CA VAL A 97 -8.75 -1.20 -2.76
C VAL A 97 -9.27 -0.62 -4.08
N SER A 98 -10.49 -1.01 -4.42
CA SER A 98 -11.24 -0.46 -5.55
C SER A 98 -12.35 0.45 -5.04
N PRO A 99 -12.63 1.59 -5.70
CA PRO A 99 -13.77 2.46 -5.34
C PRO A 99 -15.12 1.80 -5.62
N THR A 100 -15.16 0.77 -6.46
CA THR A 100 -16.37 0.04 -6.85
C THR A 100 -16.12 -1.45 -6.87
N PHE A 101 -17.18 -2.25 -6.76
CA PHE A 101 -17.05 -3.70 -6.97
C PHE A 101 -16.90 -3.99 -8.48
N ASN A 102 -15.77 -4.59 -8.86
CA ASN A 102 -15.53 -5.14 -10.18
C ASN A 102 -15.12 -6.62 -9.98
N PRO A 103 -15.89 -7.61 -10.47
CA PRO A 103 -15.58 -9.03 -10.26
C PRO A 103 -14.21 -9.49 -10.78
N GLU A 104 -13.60 -8.73 -11.68
CA GLU A 104 -12.27 -9.04 -12.24
C GLU A 104 -11.12 -8.54 -11.35
N VAL A 105 -11.40 -7.71 -10.34
CA VAL A 105 -10.44 -7.11 -9.39
C VAL A 105 -10.57 -7.76 -8.02
#